data_AF-A0AAD1GYT4-F1
#
_entry.id   AF-A0AAD1GYT4-F1
#
_cell.length_a   1.000
_cell.length_b   1.000
_cell.length_c   1.000
_cell.angle_alpha   90.00
_cell.angle_beta   90.00
_cell.angle_gamma   90.00
#
_symmetry.space_group_name_H-M   'P 1'
#
loop_
_entity.id
_entity.type
_entity.pdbx_description
1 polymer ?
#
loop_
_entity_poly.entity_id
_entity_poly.type
_entity_poly.pdbx_seq_one_letter_code
_entity_poly.pdbx_strand_id
1 'polypeptide(L)'
;MAQRHRLPDRATPRRLTPPSKPCPPRHPRPDPRNPKESWYRPADHPRPTAPHSAASQNNRVDGNTKSPIHGFRLSTLALDGPTAAKIFNGAITTWDDPAIKALNANATLPAEPIHVVFRSDQSGTTANFQEYLDAASNGAWGKGSGKTFNGGVGEGAKGNDGTSAAVKRTEGAITYNEWSFAQAQKLNMAKIVTSASPEPVAISTDSVGKTISGATIKGQGNDLVLDTMSFYKPTQAGAYPIVLATYEIVCSKYPESDVGTAVKAFLQATIGPGQTGLADNGYIPIPDGFKPRLSTAINAIS
;
A
#
# COMPACT_ATOMS: atom_id res chain seq x y z
N MET A 1 63.98 -10.71 -39.51
CA MET A 1 63.39 -9.94 -40.64
C MET A 1 61.89 -10.24 -40.68
N ALA A 2 61.10 -9.20 -40.96
CA ALA A 2 59.68 -9.02 -40.62
C ALA A 2 58.67 -10.14 -40.99
N GLN A 3 57.79 -10.48 -40.04
CA GLN A 3 56.46 -11.05 -40.32
C GLN A 3 55.39 -10.05 -39.89
N ARG A 4 54.53 -9.69 -40.86
CA ARG A 4 53.46 -8.69 -40.74
C ARG A 4 52.31 -9.22 -39.87
N HIS A 5 51.87 -8.40 -38.93
CA HIS A 5 50.62 -8.57 -38.18
C HIS A 5 49.38 -8.41 -39.08
N ARG A 6 48.41 -9.31 -38.94
CA ARG A 6 46.99 -9.05 -39.22
C ARG A 6 46.21 -9.18 -37.90
N LEU A 7 45.49 -8.12 -37.54
CA LEU A 7 44.52 -8.10 -36.46
C LEU A 7 43.25 -8.88 -36.88
N PRO A 8 42.59 -9.63 -35.99
CA PRO A 8 41.23 -10.14 -36.24
C PRO A 8 40.17 -9.07 -35.92
N ASP A 9 39.05 -9.18 -36.65
CA ASP A 9 37.94 -8.24 -36.75
C ASP A 9 37.27 -7.84 -35.42
N ARG A 10 36.83 -6.57 -35.37
CA ARG A 10 35.98 -6.02 -34.31
C ARG A 10 34.64 -6.77 -34.25
N ALA A 11 34.37 -7.39 -33.10
CA ALA A 11 33.05 -7.90 -32.76
C ALA A 11 32.02 -6.76 -32.70
N THR A 12 30.92 -6.91 -33.43
CA THR A 12 29.74 -6.04 -33.40
C THR A 12 29.01 -6.21 -32.05
N PRO A 13 28.52 -5.16 -31.38
CA PRO A 13 27.81 -5.31 -30.12
C PRO A 13 26.44 -5.99 -30.34
N ARG A 14 26.21 -7.15 -29.73
CA ARG A 14 24.87 -7.73 -29.61
C ARG A 14 24.00 -6.78 -28.78
N ARG A 15 22.98 -6.20 -29.43
CA ARG A 15 21.89 -5.48 -28.77
C ARG A 15 21.07 -6.51 -27.99
N LEU A 16 21.31 -6.62 -26.68
CA LEU A 16 20.50 -7.44 -25.78
C LEU A 16 19.13 -6.76 -25.63
N THR A 17 18.16 -7.18 -26.45
CA THR A 17 16.74 -6.90 -26.18
C THR A 17 16.31 -7.78 -24.99
N PRO A 18 15.75 -7.20 -23.92
CA PRO A 18 15.24 -8.00 -22.81
C PRO A 18 14.07 -8.88 -23.31
N PRO A 19 13.94 -10.13 -22.83
CA PRO A 19 12.91 -11.05 -23.33
C PRO A 19 11.50 -10.53 -23.02
N SER A 20 10.71 -10.29 -24.06
CA SER A 20 9.26 -10.07 -23.95
C SER A 20 8.57 -11.41 -23.68
N LYS A 21 7.75 -11.47 -22.63
CA LYS A 21 6.92 -12.66 -22.36
C LYS A 21 5.58 -12.48 -23.09
N PRO A 22 5.16 -13.44 -23.94
CA PRO A 22 3.84 -13.40 -24.58
C PRO A 22 2.72 -13.44 -23.55
N CYS A 23 1.58 -12.85 -23.89
CA CYS A 23 0.34 -12.98 -23.13
C CYS A 23 -0.10 -14.46 -23.12
N PRO A 24 -0.59 -15.00 -21.99
CA PRO A 24 -1.19 -16.33 -21.98
C PRO A 24 -2.41 -16.33 -22.91
N PRO A 25 -2.72 -17.47 -23.56
CA PRO A 25 -3.98 -17.60 -24.29
C PRO A 25 -5.16 -17.34 -23.33
N ARG A 26 -6.24 -16.74 -23.85
CA ARG A 26 -7.47 -16.56 -23.08
C ARG A 26 -7.90 -17.93 -22.52
N HIS A 27 -7.92 -18.07 -21.20
CA HIS A 27 -8.56 -19.24 -20.61
C HIS A 27 -10.07 -19.18 -20.93
N PRO A 28 -10.69 -20.31 -21.32
CA PRO A 28 -12.15 -20.36 -21.39
C PRO A 28 -12.72 -19.96 -20.03
N ARG A 29 -13.84 -19.23 -20.03
CA ARG A 29 -14.52 -18.88 -18.78
C ARG A 29 -14.79 -20.19 -18.01
N PRO A 30 -14.42 -20.29 -16.72
CA PRO A 30 -14.68 -21.51 -15.96
C PRO A 30 -16.17 -21.82 -15.96
N ASP A 31 -16.52 -23.11 -16.06
CA ASP A 31 -17.92 -23.54 -16.02
C ASP A 31 -18.48 -23.17 -14.63
N PRO A 32 -19.51 -22.33 -14.53
CA PRO A 32 -20.11 -21.96 -13.24
C PRO A 32 -20.65 -23.16 -12.45
N ARG A 33 -20.72 -24.36 -13.05
CA ARG A 33 -21.14 -25.62 -12.42
C ARG A 33 -19.97 -26.46 -11.86
N ASN A 34 -18.72 -26.07 -12.07
CA ASN A 34 -17.55 -26.83 -11.61
C ASN A 34 -16.61 -26.02 -10.69
N PRO A 35 -16.82 -26.04 -9.36
CA PRO A 35 -16.06 -25.24 -8.41
C PRO A 35 -14.59 -25.68 -8.21
N LYS A 36 -14.11 -26.73 -8.90
CA LYS A 36 -12.72 -27.19 -8.84
C LYS A 36 -11.79 -26.58 -9.90
N GLU A 37 -12.32 -25.85 -10.88
CA GLU A 37 -11.50 -25.07 -11.81
C GLU A 37 -10.98 -23.79 -11.12
N SER A 38 -9.81 -23.92 -10.52
CA SER A 38 -9.05 -22.81 -9.94
C SER A 38 -8.47 -21.92 -11.05
N TRP A 39 -8.66 -20.60 -10.90
CA TRP A 39 -8.08 -19.53 -11.73
C TRP A 39 -6.54 -19.43 -11.65
N TYR A 40 -5.86 -20.27 -10.86
CA TYR A 40 -4.47 -20.03 -10.46
C TYR A 40 -3.48 -21.05 -11.02
N ARG A 41 -2.63 -20.62 -11.96
CA ARG A 41 -1.41 -21.32 -12.40
C ARG A 41 -0.22 -20.34 -12.43
N PRO A 42 0.83 -20.53 -11.60
CA PRO A 42 1.91 -19.55 -11.41
C PRO A 42 2.81 -19.23 -12.63
N ALA A 43 2.78 -20.04 -13.69
CA ALA A 43 3.76 -19.96 -14.79
C ALA A 43 3.40 -18.93 -15.89
N ASP A 44 2.19 -18.40 -15.89
CA ASP A 44 1.59 -17.68 -17.02
C ASP A 44 1.27 -16.21 -16.71
N HIS A 45 2.00 -15.51 -15.83
CA HIS A 45 1.56 -14.15 -15.43
C HIS A 45 2.12 -13.01 -16.29
N PRO A 46 1.28 -12.05 -16.74
CA PRO A 46 1.72 -10.71 -17.13
C PRO A 46 2.49 -10.05 -15.99
N ARG A 47 3.49 -9.22 -16.32
CA ARG A 47 4.35 -8.57 -15.31
C ARG A 47 3.69 -7.29 -14.81
N PRO A 48 3.90 -6.88 -13.55
CA PRO A 48 3.46 -5.58 -13.06
C PRO A 48 4.08 -4.48 -13.92
N THR A 49 3.25 -3.74 -14.65
CA THR A 49 3.72 -2.78 -15.65
C THR A 49 3.80 -1.36 -15.13
N ALA A 50 3.00 -1.03 -14.11
CA ALA A 50 2.92 0.32 -13.60
C ALA A 50 2.22 0.39 -12.23
N PRO A 51 2.83 0.96 -11.18
CA PRO A 51 2.07 1.55 -10.09
C PRO A 51 1.26 2.75 -10.61
N HIS A 52 -0.05 2.81 -10.31
CA HIS A 52 -0.94 3.85 -10.85
C HIS A 52 -1.45 4.86 -9.81
N SER A 53 -1.33 4.50 -8.53
CA SER A 53 -1.57 5.34 -7.35
C SER A 53 -1.02 4.64 -6.11
N ALA A 54 -0.74 5.37 -5.04
CA ALA A 54 -0.50 4.75 -3.73
C ALA A 54 -1.79 4.82 -2.92
N ALA A 55 -2.24 3.65 -2.47
CA ALA A 55 -3.29 3.50 -1.46
C ALA A 55 -2.58 3.56 -0.11
N SER A 56 -2.75 4.65 0.64
CA SER A 56 -2.18 4.72 1.99
C SER A 56 -3.19 4.20 3.00
N GLN A 57 -2.70 3.45 3.98
CA GLN A 57 -3.53 2.80 5.00
C GLN A 57 -3.28 3.50 6.31
N ASN A 58 -4.31 3.75 7.10
CA ASN A 58 -4.15 4.45 8.37
C ASN A 58 -4.74 3.67 9.54
N ASN A 59 -4.09 3.77 10.71
CA ASN A 59 -4.67 3.44 12.00
C ASN A 59 -5.70 4.50 12.36
N ARG A 60 -6.95 4.08 12.61
CA ARG A 60 -8.04 5.00 12.92
C ARG A 60 -8.47 4.89 14.36
N VAL A 61 -9.05 5.97 14.86
CA VAL A 61 -9.77 5.94 16.13
C VAL A 61 -11.05 6.74 15.94
N ASP A 62 -12.20 6.22 16.36
CA ASP A 62 -13.40 7.06 16.35
C ASP A 62 -13.22 8.21 17.35
N GLY A 63 -13.54 9.44 16.93
CA GLY A 63 -13.56 10.61 17.79
C GLY A 63 -14.80 11.46 17.52
N ASN A 64 -15.90 10.83 17.09
CA ASN A 64 -17.14 11.50 16.77
C ASN A 64 -18.23 11.22 17.81
N THR A 65 -17.96 11.57 19.06
CA THR A 65 -19.03 11.68 20.06
C THR A 65 -19.79 12.98 19.86
N LYS A 66 -21.02 12.87 19.32
CA LYS A 66 -22.12 13.72 19.77
C LYS A 66 -22.77 13.04 20.96
N SER A 67 -22.11 13.08 22.12
CA SER A 67 -22.78 12.87 23.41
C SER A 67 -22.67 14.17 24.21
N PRO A 68 -23.77 14.74 24.75
CA PRO A 68 -23.76 16.10 25.32
C PRO A 68 -22.92 16.26 26.59
N ILE A 69 -22.20 15.23 27.05
CA ILE A 69 -21.58 15.22 28.39
C ILE A 69 -20.05 15.10 28.37
N HIS A 70 -19.36 14.66 27.30
CA HIS A 70 -17.88 14.73 27.28
C HIS A 70 -17.33 15.10 25.89
N GLY A 71 -16.67 16.25 25.83
CA GLY A 71 -16.06 16.83 24.63
C GLY A 71 -14.71 16.21 24.28
N PHE A 72 -14.65 14.90 24.07
CA PHE A 72 -13.43 14.24 23.61
C PHE A 72 -13.47 13.98 22.11
N ARG A 73 -12.55 14.61 21.38
CA ARG A 73 -12.22 14.27 19.99
C ARG A 73 -10.82 13.68 19.97
N LEU A 74 -10.69 12.41 19.58
CA LEU A 74 -9.39 11.78 19.22
C LEU A 74 -8.84 12.32 17.89
N SER A 75 -9.10 13.59 17.58
CA SER A 75 -8.73 14.20 16.30
C SER A 75 -7.23 14.28 16.05
N THR A 76 -6.41 14.05 17.08
CA THR A 76 -4.94 14.10 16.99
C THR A 76 -4.26 12.99 17.81
N LEU A 77 -4.75 11.75 17.72
CA LEU A 77 -4.02 10.63 18.32
C LEU A 77 -2.70 10.39 17.57
N ALA A 78 -1.60 10.25 18.30
CA ALA A 78 -0.33 9.74 17.82
C ALA A 78 -0.12 8.29 18.26
N LEU A 79 0.33 7.44 17.35
CA LEU A 79 0.78 6.07 17.61
C LEU A 79 2.15 5.83 17.00
N ASP A 80 2.92 4.90 17.54
CA ASP A 80 4.13 4.37 16.93
C ASP A 80 3.94 2.89 16.56
N GLY A 81 4.93 2.30 15.87
CA GLY A 81 4.89 0.89 15.47
C GLY A 81 4.70 -0.07 16.66
N PRO A 82 5.48 0.04 17.74
CA PRO A 82 5.32 -0.81 18.92
C PRO A 82 3.95 -0.71 19.61
N THR A 83 3.42 0.51 19.79
CA THR A 83 2.13 0.74 20.44
C THR A 83 0.98 0.25 19.55
N ALA A 84 1.02 0.54 18.24
CA ALA A 84 0.06 -0.01 17.30
C ALA A 84 0.06 -1.54 17.31
N ALA A 85 1.23 -2.18 17.29
CA ALA A 85 1.33 -3.63 17.35
C ALA A 85 0.70 -4.23 18.62
N LYS A 86 0.94 -3.60 19.77
CA LYS A 86 0.34 -4.02 21.05
C LYS A 86 -1.17 -3.82 21.10
N ILE A 87 -1.71 -2.79 20.46
CA ILE A 87 -3.16 -2.64 20.30
C ILE A 87 -3.72 -3.79 19.45
N PHE A 88 -3.16 -4.01 18.27
CA PHE A 88 -3.70 -4.98 17.32
C PHE A 88 -3.43 -6.45 17.69
N ASN A 89 -2.55 -6.73 18.66
CA ASN A 89 -2.35 -8.08 19.21
C ASN A 89 -3.03 -8.28 20.58
N GLY A 90 -3.73 -7.27 21.09
CA GLY A 90 -4.50 -7.32 22.34
C GLY A 90 -3.72 -7.09 23.62
N ALA A 91 -2.43 -6.73 23.56
CA ALA A 91 -1.65 -6.41 24.75
C ALA A 91 -2.03 -5.05 25.36
N ILE A 92 -2.47 -4.08 24.54
CA ILE A 92 -3.06 -2.82 24.99
C ILE A 92 -4.56 -2.86 24.71
N THR A 93 -5.37 -2.67 25.74
CA THR A 93 -6.83 -2.86 25.68
C THR A 93 -7.65 -1.65 26.07
N THR A 94 -7.05 -0.57 26.59
CA THR A 94 -7.72 0.70 26.91
C THR A 94 -6.96 1.90 26.34
N TRP A 95 -7.69 2.97 26.03
CA TRP A 95 -7.11 4.17 25.41
C TRP A 95 -6.19 4.98 26.32
N ASP A 96 -6.32 4.85 27.64
CA ASP A 96 -5.49 5.53 28.65
C ASP A 96 -4.21 4.77 29.01
N ASP A 97 -3.89 3.68 28.29
CA ASP A 97 -2.68 2.90 28.52
C ASP A 97 -1.42 3.79 28.54
N PRO A 98 -0.47 3.54 29.48
CA PRO A 98 0.73 4.35 29.61
C PRO A 98 1.55 4.51 28.33
N ALA A 99 1.58 3.51 27.44
CA ALA A 99 2.28 3.60 26.16
C ALA A 99 1.60 4.58 25.20
N ILE A 100 0.26 4.58 25.14
CA ILE A 100 -0.50 5.56 24.34
C ILE A 100 -0.33 6.97 24.94
N LYS A 101 -0.42 7.09 26.27
CA LYS A 101 -0.24 8.36 26.98
C LYS A 101 1.14 8.98 26.75
N ALA A 102 2.20 8.18 26.72
CA ALA A 102 3.56 8.65 26.46
C ALA A 102 3.70 9.35 25.10
N LEU A 103 2.95 8.90 24.09
CA LEU A 103 2.93 9.50 22.74
C LEU A 103 2.00 10.72 22.63
N ASN A 104 1.13 10.92 23.63
CA ASN A 104 0.05 11.90 23.61
C ASN A 104 0.01 12.70 24.93
N ALA A 105 1.16 13.18 25.41
CA ALA A 105 1.30 13.75 26.76
C ALA A 105 0.33 14.91 27.09
N ASN A 106 -0.10 15.66 26.07
CA ASN A 106 -1.02 16.79 26.23
C ASN A 106 -2.50 16.41 26.04
N ALA A 107 -2.81 15.14 25.75
CA ALA A 107 -4.18 14.67 25.54
C ALA A 107 -4.76 14.03 26.81
N THR A 108 -6.03 14.30 27.07
CA THR A 108 -6.82 13.58 28.07
C THR A 108 -7.34 12.29 27.46
N LEU A 109 -6.68 11.16 27.70
CA LEU A 109 -7.10 9.86 27.16
C LEU A 109 -8.15 9.19 28.07
N PRO A 110 -9.23 8.63 27.50
CA PRO A 110 -10.29 8.01 28.28
C PRO A 110 -9.90 6.58 28.70
N ALA A 111 -10.40 6.15 29.85
CA ALA A 111 -10.32 4.75 30.30
C ALA A 111 -11.36 3.87 29.57
N GLU A 112 -11.49 4.06 28.25
CA GLU A 112 -12.41 3.34 27.38
C GLU A 112 -11.72 2.11 26.78
N PRO A 113 -12.42 0.98 26.63
CA PRO A 113 -11.91 -0.18 25.91
C PRO A 113 -11.57 0.14 24.45
N ILE A 114 -10.52 -0.49 23.93
CA ILE A 114 -10.15 -0.44 22.53
C ILE A 114 -10.86 -1.57 21.78
N HIS A 115 -11.67 -1.21 20.78
CA HIS A 115 -12.35 -2.17 19.91
C HIS A 115 -11.62 -2.32 18.58
N VAL A 116 -10.76 -3.33 18.47
CA VAL A 116 -10.09 -3.64 17.19
C VAL A 116 -11.11 -4.12 16.17
N VAL A 117 -11.12 -3.51 14.99
CA VAL A 117 -11.85 -3.96 13.81
C VAL A 117 -10.83 -4.36 12.74
N PHE A 118 -10.99 -5.55 12.18
CA PHE A 118 -10.09 -6.09 11.17
C PHE A 118 -10.85 -6.57 9.94
N ARG A 119 -10.13 -6.81 8.83
CA ARG A 119 -10.72 -7.37 7.60
C ARG A 119 -10.98 -8.86 7.74
N SER A 120 -12.24 -9.28 7.59
CA SER A 120 -12.61 -10.71 7.64
C SER A 120 -12.24 -11.49 6.37
N ASP A 121 -11.98 -10.80 5.27
CA ASP A 121 -11.63 -11.35 3.96
C ASP A 121 -10.13 -11.24 3.65
N GLN A 122 -9.63 -12.09 2.75
CA GLN A 122 -8.23 -12.01 2.30
C GLN A 122 -7.94 -10.67 1.64
N SER A 123 -6.98 -9.93 2.19
CA SER A 123 -6.80 -8.51 1.88
C SER A 123 -5.34 -8.11 1.74
N GLY A 124 -5.02 -7.39 0.67
CA GLY A 124 -3.72 -6.70 0.54
C GLY A 124 -3.54 -5.59 1.57
N THR A 125 -4.63 -4.98 2.03
CA THR A 125 -4.61 -4.01 3.13
C THR A 125 -4.14 -4.67 4.43
N THR A 126 -4.65 -5.87 4.71
CA THR A 126 -4.25 -6.65 5.89
C THR A 126 -2.81 -7.12 5.81
N ALA A 127 -2.34 -7.54 4.63
CA ALA A 127 -0.95 -7.92 4.43
C ALA A 127 0.00 -6.76 4.68
N ASN A 128 -0.21 -5.63 4.01
CA ASN A 128 0.63 -4.43 4.13
C ASN A 128 0.65 -3.88 5.56
N PHE A 129 -0.51 -3.81 6.23
CA PHE A 129 -0.55 -3.33 7.60
C PHE A 129 0.24 -4.23 8.56
N GLN A 130 0.13 -5.55 8.41
CA GLN A 130 0.89 -6.48 9.24
C GLN A 130 2.38 -6.48 8.90
N GLU A 131 2.77 -6.25 7.64
CA GLU A 131 4.19 -6.03 7.27
C GLU A 131 4.74 -4.75 7.94
N TYR A 132 3.94 -3.68 7.99
CA TYR A 132 4.29 -2.49 8.77
C TYR A 132 4.49 -2.82 10.25
N LEU A 133 3.54 -3.53 10.87
CA LEU A 133 3.66 -3.92 12.28
C LEU A 133 4.89 -4.81 12.51
N ASP A 134 5.10 -5.82 11.68
CA ASP A 134 6.23 -6.73 11.79
C ASP A 134 7.57 -5.99 11.71
N ALA A 135 7.70 -5.09 10.72
CA ALA A 135 8.90 -4.28 10.57
C ALA A 135 9.06 -3.28 11.71
N ALA A 136 8.08 -2.39 11.93
CA ALA A 136 8.20 -1.17 12.74
C ALA A 136 8.03 -1.39 14.25
N SER A 137 7.50 -2.52 14.70
CA SER A 137 7.14 -2.74 16.11
C SER A 137 8.29 -3.11 17.05
N ASN A 138 9.52 -3.26 16.52
CA ASN A 138 10.67 -3.75 17.27
C ASN A 138 10.37 -5.09 17.98
N GLY A 139 9.64 -5.98 17.30
CA GLY A 139 9.27 -7.30 17.80
C GLY A 139 7.99 -7.36 18.62
N ALA A 140 7.35 -6.23 18.94
CA ALA A 140 6.12 -6.22 19.72
C ALA A 140 4.94 -6.88 18.99
N TRP A 141 4.96 -6.96 17.65
CA TRP A 141 3.92 -7.63 16.87
C TRP A 141 3.91 -9.15 17.07
N GLY A 142 4.98 -9.83 16.67
CA GLY A 142 5.18 -11.26 16.94
C GLY A 142 4.16 -12.22 16.31
N LYS A 143 3.32 -11.78 15.36
CA LYS A 143 2.30 -12.62 14.70
C LYS A 143 2.58 -12.94 13.23
N GLY A 144 3.66 -12.38 12.66
CA GLY A 144 3.94 -12.44 11.21
C GLY A 144 2.91 -11.68 10.37
N SER A 145 3.05 -11.74 9.05
CA SER A 145 2.17 -11.04 8.10
C SER A 145 1.50 -11.99 7.11
N GLY A 146 0.41 -11.53 6.50
CA GLY A 146 -0.35 -12.30 5.51
C GLY A 146 -1.65 -11.62 5.10
N LYS A 147 -2.38 -12.22 4.15
CA LYS A 147 -3.67 -11.67 3.70
C LYS A 147 -4.81 -11.84 4.70
N THR A 148 -4.64 -12.71 5.69
CA THR A 148 -5.53 -12.88 6.84
C THR A 148 -4.94 -12.14 8.04
N PHE A 149 -5.79 -11.61 8.91
CA PHE A 149 -5.36 -10.91 10.11
C PHE A 149 -4.94 -11.90 11.21
N ASN A 150 -3.72 -11.74 11.73
CA ASN A 150 -3.11 -12.66 12.70
C ASN A 150 -3.13 -12.13 14.15
N GLY A 151 -3.72 -10.94 14.39
CA GLY A 151 -3.71 -10.30 15.71
C GLY A 151 -4.44 -11.09 16.80
N GLY A 152 -5.44 -11.88 16.41
CA GLY A 152 -6.18 -12.77 17.33
C GLY A 152 -7.19 -12.06 18.23
N VAL A 153 -7.43 -10.76 18.03
CA VAL A 153 -8.38 -9.94 18.78
C VAL A 153 -9.26 -9.11 17.83
N GLY A 154 -10.39 -8.65 18.34
CA GLY A 154 -11.29 -7.74 17.63
C GLY A 154 -12.40 -8.42 16.83
N GLU A 155 -13.13 -7.61 16.06
CA GLU A 155 -14.25 -8.00 15.22
C GLU A 155 -13.87 -7.93 13.73
N GLY A 156 -14.19 -8.97 12.98
CA GLY A 156 -13.95 -9.02 11.53
C GLY A 156 -15.11 -8.40 10.74
N ALA A 157 -14.80 -7.46 9.85
CA ALA A 157 -15.75 -6.91 8.88
C ALA A 157 -15.21 -7.03 7.45
N LYS A 158 -16.11 -7.24 6.49
CA LYS A 158 -15.74 -7.48 5.09
C LYS A 158 -15.39 -6.17 4.37
N GLY A 159 -14.26 -6.13 3.68
CA GLY A 159 -13.87 -5.00 2.83
C GLY A 159 -13.47 -3.73 3.60
N ASN A 160 -12.95 -2.74 2.87
CA ASN A 160 -12.71 -1.40 3.45
C ASN A 160 -14.03 -0.69 3.81
N ASP A 161 -15.11 -0.90 3.06
CA ASP A 161 -16.43 -0.37 3.39
C ASP A 161 -16.94 -0.90 4.74
N GLY A 162 -16.93 -2.21 4.93
CA GLY A 162 -17.43 -2.82 6.16
C GLY A 162 -16.63 -2.42 7.39
N THR A 163 -15.29 -2.44 7.29
CA THR A 163 -14.41 -2.05 8.41
C THR A 163 -14.51 -0.55 8.73
N SER A 164 -14.60 0.33 7.73
CA SER A 164 -14.79 1.77 7.97
C SER A 164 -16.16 2.10 8.56
N ALA A 165 -17.22 1.44 8.08
CA ALA A 165 -18.56 1.58 8.65
C ALA A 165 -18.66 1.03 10.08
N ALA A 166 -17.96 -0.07 10.38
CA ALA A 166 -17.91 -0.64 11.72
C ALA A 166 -17.19 0.29 12.71
N VAL A 167 -16.05 0.88 12.34
CA VAL A 167 -15.39 1.87 13.20
C VAL A 167 -16.25 3.10 13.44
N LYS A 168 -16.97 3.59 12.42
CA LYS A 168 -17.84 4.77 12.55
C LYS A 168 -18.97 4.60 13.57
N ARG A 169 -19.43 3.38 13.81
CA ARG A 169 -20.59 3.07 14.67
C ARG A 169 -20.18 2.52 16.03
N THR A 170 -18.89 2.28 16.26
CA THR A 170 -18.38 1.63 17.46
C THR A 170 -17.41 2.59 18.15
N GLU A 171 -17.85 3.13 19.28
CA GLU A 171 -17.04 3.99 20.13
C GLU A 171 -15.78 3.25 20.60
N GLY A 172 -14.66 3.97 20.70
CA GLY A 172 -13.36 3.39 21.06
C GLY A 172 -12.76 2.45 20.00
N ALA A 173 -13.35 2.33 18.81
CA ALA A 173 -12.86 1.41 17.79
C ALA A 173 -11.65 1.91 17.01
N ILE A 174 -10.81 0.96 16.60
CA ILE A 174 -9.63 1.16 15.75
C ILE A 174 -9.56 0.12 14.62
N THR A 175 -9.21 0.59 13.43
CA THR A 175 -8.97 -0.27 12.25
C THR A 175 -7.74 0.22 11.51
N TYR A 176 -7.19 -0.64 10.66
CA TYR A 176 -6.38 -0.26 9.50
C TYR A 176 -7.28 -0.24 8.26
N ASN A 177 -7.25 0.81 7.46
CA ASN A 177 -8.16 0.96 6.33
C ASN A 177 -7.61 1.97 5.31
N GLU A 178 -7.95 1.79 4.04
CA GLU A 178 -7.46 2.65 2.95
C GLU A 178 -8.00 4.09 3.07
N TRP A 179 -7.18 5.07 2.68
CA TRP A 179 -7.43 6.50 2.93
C TRP A 179 -8.72 7.03 2.30
N SER A 180 -9.08 6.64 1.08
CA SER A 180 -10.33 7.07 0.42
C SER A 180 -11.57 6.70 1.24
N PHE A 181 -11.62 5.48 1.77
CA PHE A 181 -12.72 5.02 2.63
C PHE A 181 -12.73 5.73 4.00
N ALA A 182 -11.56 6.19 4.48
CA ALA A 182 -11.48 7.08 5.65
C ALA A 182 -12.23 8.37 5.40
N GLN A 183 -11.89 9.01 4.27
CA GLN A 183 -12.35 10.34 3.91
C GLN A 183 -13.85 10.30 3.61
N ALA A 184 -14.29 9.30 2.84
CA ALA A 184 -15.70 9.08 2.54
C ALA A 184 -16.55 8.93 3.83
N GLN A 185 -16.02 8.25 4.85
CA GLN A 185 -16.70 8.09 6.14
C GLN A 185 -16.46 9.23 7.14
N LYS A 186 -15.59 10.19 6.81
CA LYS A 186 -15.16 11.31 7.67
C LYS A 186 -14.58 10.84 9.01
N LEU A 187 -13.77 9.79 8.96
CA LEU A 187 -13.16 9.20 10.15
C LEU A 187 -11.91 9.96 10.58
N ASN A 188 -11.67 10.01 11.88
CA ASN A 188 -10.38 10.47 12.40
C ASN A 188 -9.29 9.44 12.10
N MET A 189 -8.07 9.94 12.05
CA MET A 189 -6.92 9.26 11.50
C MET A 189 -5.73 9.53 12.40
N ALA A 190 -5.12 8.46 12.93
CA ALA A 190 -3.96 8.62 13.78
C ALA A 190 -2.77 9.17 12.98
N LYS A 191 -1.96 9.97 13.64
CA LYS A 191 -0.62 10.32 13.18
C LYS A 191 0.34 9.21 13.61
N ILE A 192 1.37 8.98 12.81
CA ILE A 192 2.34 7.92 13.08
C ILE A 192 3.70 8.53 13.40
N VAL A 193 4.22 8.23 14.58
CA VAL A 193 5.62 8.50 14.95
C VAL A 193 6.49 7.45 14.25
N THR A 194 7.57 7.92 13.62
CA THR A 194 8.45 7.06 12.80
C THR A 194 9.87 7.07 13.35
N SER A 195 10.71 6.15 12.87
CA SER A 195 12.14 6.14 13.19
C SER A 195 12.90 7.38 12.72
N ALA A 196 12.34 8.16 11.80
CA ALA A 196 13.00 9.35 11.26
C ALA A 196 12.96 10.56 12.20
N SER A 197 11.93 10.67 13.05
CA SER A 197 11.69 11.83 13.93
C SER A 197 10.65 11.51 15.00
N PRO A 198 10.73 12.09 16.21
CA PRO A 198 9.67 11.99 17.22
C PRO A 198 8.37 12.70 16.82
N GLU A 199 8.37 13.55 15.79
CA GLU A 199 7.18 14.28 15.35
C GLU A 199 6.16 13.32 14.69
N PRO A 200 4.91 13.24 15.18
CA PRO A 200 3.88 12.40 14.57
C PRO A 200 3.48 12.87 13.17
N VAL A 201 3.57 11.97 12.19
CA VAL A 201 3.29 12.25 10.78
C VAL A 201 1.83 11.95 10.45
N ALA A 202 1.09 12.94 9.97
CA ALA A 202 -0.25 12.74 9.39
C ALA A 202 -0.16 12.23 7.95
N ILE A 203 -1.14 11.43 7.53
CA ILE A 203 -1.31 11.06 6.13
C ILE A 203 -1.68 12.28 5.29
N SER A 204 -0.95 12.50 4.20
CA SER A 204 -1.22 13.55 3.21
C SER A 204 -0.52 13.20 1.89
N THR A 205 -0.85 13.95 0.83
CA THR A 205 -0.12 13.87 -0.45
C THR A 205 1.37 14.12 -0.28
N ASP A 206 1.76 15.10 0.53
CA ASP A 206 3.16 15.42 0.81
C ASP A 206 3.86 14.31 1.61
N SER A 207 3.27 13.84 2.72
CA SER A 207 3.92 12.84 3.58
C SER A 207 4.06 11.48 2.91
N VAL A 208 3.08 11.06 2.11
CA VAL A 208 3.18 9.84 1.31
C VAL A 208 4.08 10.04 0.09
N GLY A 209 4.05 11.22 -0.54
CA GLY A 209 4.96 11.57 -1.63
C GLY A 209 6.43 11.46 -1.22
N LYS A 210 6.78 11.89 0.00
CA LYS A 210 8.11 11.69 0.59
C LYS A 210 8.47 10.21 0.71
N THR A 211 7.56 9.38 1.23
CA THR A 211 7.76 7.92 1.34
C THR A 211 8.03 7.28 -0.03
N ILE A 212 7.21 7.59 -1.04
CA ILE A 212 7.34 7.00 -2.38
C ILE A 212 8.60 7.50 -3.09
N SER A 213 9.00 8.75 -2.89
CA SER A 213 10.21 9.31 -3.50
C SER A 213 11.49 8.60 -3.06
N GLY A 214 11.47 7.97 -1.88
CA GLY A 214 12.54 7.10 -1.40
C GLY A 214 12.47 5.64 -1.89
N ALA A 215 11.46 5.26 -2.68
CA ALA A 215 11.30 3.90 -3.17
C ALA A 215 12.34 3.58 -4.25
N THR A 216 12.82 2.33 -4.24
CA THR A 216 13.65 1.80 -5.33
C THR A 216 12.84 0.79 -6.15
N ILE A 217 13.15 0.64 -7.44
CA ILE A 217 12.55 -0.39 -8.28
C ILE A 217 13.43 -1.65 -8.19
N LYS A 218 12.84 -2.76 -7.73
CA LYS A 218 13.50 -4.08 -7.67
C LYS A 218 13.30 -4.90 -8.95
N GLY A 219 12.27 -4.57 -9.74
CA GLY A 219 12.01 -5.21 -11.02
C GLY A 219 13.06 -4.84 -12.09
N GLN A 220 13.10 -5.63 -13.16
CA GLN A 220 14.01 -5.42 -14.30
C GLN A 220 13.25 -4.93 -15.55
N GLY A 221 13.87 -4.03 -16.30
CA GLY A 221 13.25 -3.48 -17.51
C GLY A 221 11.93 -2.77 -17.20
N ASN A 222 10.84 -3.21 -17.83
CA ASN A 222 9.50 -2.63 -17.64
C ASN A 222 8.71 -3.26 -16.49
N ASP A 223 9.35 -4.12 -15.69
CA ASP A 223 8.81 -4.60 -14.42
C ASP A 223 9.11 -3.55 -13.34
N LEU A 224 8.07 -2.83 -12.91
CA LEU A 224 8.20 -1.66 -12.03
C LEU A 224 7.84 -1.96 -10.57
N VAL A 225 8.04 -3.21 -10.12
CA VAL A 225 7.86 -3.58 -8.72
C VAL A 225 8.78 -2.75 -7.82
N LEU A 226 8.16 -2.05 -6.87
CA LEU A 226 8.83 -1.24 -5.86
C LEU A 226 9.35 -2.11 -4.71
N ASP A 227 10.50 -1.73 -4.16
CA ASP A 227 10.91 -2.12 -2.82
C ASP A 227 10.11 -1.32 -1.79
N THR A 228 9.11 -1.95 -1.18
CA THR A 228 8.27 -1.32 -0.16
C THR A 228 8.83 -1.47 1.26
N MET A 229 9.93 -2.22 1.45
CA MET A 229 10.50 -2.44 2.79
C MET A 229 10.97 -1.14 3.44
N SER A 230 11.44 -0.17 2.65
CA SER A 230 11.83 1.15 3.14
C SER A 230 10.65 1.99 3.59
N PHE A 231 9.41 1.65 3.21
CA PHE A 231 8.22 2.42 3.59
C PHE A 231 7.92 2.27 5.07
N TYR A 232 8.07 1.06 5.61
CA TYR A 232 7.66 0.75 6.97
C TYR A 232 8.57 1.35 8.04
N LYS A 233 9.81 1.69 7.68
CA LYS A 233 10.80 2.36 8.53
C LYS A 233 11.47 3.49 7.75
N PRO A 234 10.73 4.58 7.46
CA PRO A 234 11.31 5.66 6.71
C PRO A 234 12.42 6.33 7.53
N THR A 235 13.45 6.79 6.84
CA THR A 235 14.55 7.58 7.41
C THR A 235 14.39 9.08 7.15
N GLN A 236 13.50 9.45 6.22
CA GLN A 236 13.18 10.84 5.91
C GLN A 236 12.10 11.37 6.87
N ALA A 237 12.39 12.50 7.53
CA ALA A 237 11.43 13.17 8.40
C ALA A 237 10.17 13.59 7.63
N GLY A 238 9.00 13.40 8.25
CA GLY A 238 7.70 13.72 7.64
C GLY A 238 7.21 12.69 6.61
N ALA A 239 7.89 11.57 6.42
CA ALA A 239 7.42 10.47 5.59
C ALA A 239 6.41 9.60 6.35
N TYR A 240 5.27 9.30 5.73
CA TYR A 240 4.22 8.46 6.33
C TYR A 240 4.51 6.97 6.05
N PRO A 241 4.53 6.07 7.06
CA PRO A 241 5.14 4.75 6.89
C PRO A 241 4.20 3.65 6.38
N ILE A 242 2.88 3.87 6.42
CA ILE A 242 1.89 2.85 6.07
C ILE A 242 1.34 3.14 4.66
N VAL A 243 2.13 2.76 3.65
CA VAL A 243 1.86 3.06 2.24
C VAL A 243 1.86 1.76 1.46
N LEU A 244 0.80 1.53 0.67
CA LEU A 244 0.71 0.42 -0.27
C LEU A 244 0.72 0.96 -1.70
N ALA A 245 1.68 0.49 -2.50
CA ALA A 245 1.64 0.70 -3.94
C ALA A 245 0.63 -0.27 -4.59
N THR A 246 -0.32 0.27 -5.37
CA THR A 246 -1.22 -0.56 -6.19
C THR A 246 -0.75 -0.59 -7.64
N TYR A 247 -0.91 -1.74 -8.29
CA TYR A 247 -0.34 -2.02 -9.61
C TYR A 247 -1.43 -2.37 -10.61
N GLU A 248 -1.29 -1.83 -11.82
CA GLU A 248 -1.90 -2.42 -13.00
C GLU A 248 -0.93 -3.46 -13.58
N ILE A 249 -1.45 -4.65 -13.82
CA ILE A 249 -0.69 -5.79 -14.36
C ILE A 249 -1.19 -6.05 -15.78
N VAL A 250 -0.37 -5.76 -16.79
CA VAL A 250 -0.74 -5.93 -18.19
C VAL A 250 0.29 -6.75 -18.98
N CYS A 251 -0.13 -7.30 -20.12
CA CYS A 251 0.79 -7.97 -21.03
C CYS A 251 1.71 -6.95 -21.72
N SER A 252 2.99 -7.29 -21.87
CA SER A 252 3.93 -6.48 -22.66
C SER A 252 3.66 -6.57 -24.16
N LYS A 253 3.11 -7.71 -24.61
CA LYS A 253 2.69 -7.94 -25.99
C LYS A 253 1.35 -8.67 -26.03
N TYR A 254 0.38 -8.11 -26.73
CA TYR A 254 -0.93 -8.67 -26.97
C TYR A 254 -0.96 -9.43 -28.32
N PRO A 255 -1.72 -10.53 -28.42
CA PRO A 255 -1.95 -11.20 -29.70
C PRO A 255 -2.72 -10.31 -30.67
N GLU A 256 -3.73 -9.61 -30.19
CA GLU A 256 -4.54 -8.67 -30.95
C GLU A 256 -4.03 -7.23 -30.75
N SER A 257 -3.59 -6.60 -31.83
CA SER A 257 -2.93 -5.29 -31.79
C SER A 257 -3.85 -4.14 -31.36
N ASP A 258 -5.14 -4.25 -31.64
CA ASP A 258 -6.17 -3.31 -31.21
C ASP A 258 -6.35 -3.32 -29.67
N VAL A 259 -6.32 -4.50 -29.05
CA VAL A 259 -6.33 -4.66 -27.59
C VAL A 259 -5.07 -4.02 -26.97
N GLY A 260 -3.88 -4.32 -27.52
CA GLY A 260 -2.63 -3.71 -27.06
C GLY A 260 -2.64 -2.18 -27.16
N THR A 261 -3.24 -1.65 -28.22
CA THR A 261 -3.42 -0.20 -28.43
C THR A 261 -4.37 0.39 -27.40
N ALA A 262 -5.51 -0.25 -27.13
CA ALA A 262 -6.49 0.21 -26.15
C ALA A 262 -5.92 0.20 -24.73
N VAL A 263 -5.21 -0.86 -24.34
CA VAL A 263 -4.55 -0.96 -23.01
C VAL A 263 -3.49 0.13 -22.85
N LYS A 264 -2.66 0.36 -23.87
CA LYS A 264 -1.68 1.45 -23.85
C LYS A 264 -2.36 2.81 -23.66
N ALA A 265 -3.41 3.09 -24.44
CA ALA A 265 -4.14 4.35 -24.35
C ALA A 265 -4.78 4.55 -22.96
N PHE A 266 -5.37 3.50 -22.39
CA PHE A 266 -5.91 3.52 -21.03
C PHE A 266 -4.82 3.88 -20.00
N LEU A 267 -3.67 3.19 -20.02
CA LEU A 267 -2.60 3.46 -19.07
C LEU A 267 -1.98 4.86 -19.25
N GLN A 268 -1.84 5.34 -20.49
CA GLN A 268 -1.41 6.72 -20.76
C GLN A 268 -2.40 7.74 -20.17
N ALA A 269 -3.71 7.52 -20.30
CA ALA A 269 -4.72 8.35 -19.68
C ALA A 269 -4.61 8.32 -18.15
N THR A 270 -4.38 7.14 -17.56
CA THR A 270 -4.23 6.95 -16.11
C THR A 270 -3.04 7.71 -15.54
N ILE A 271 -1.86 7.66 -16.18
CA ILE A 271 -0.65 8.38 -15.69
C ILE A 271 -0.62 9.87 -16.10
N GLY A 272 -1.52 10.29 -16.98
CA GLY A 272 -1.70 11.66 -17.44
C GLY A 272 -2.92 12.31 -16.78
N PRO A 273 -4.00 12.63 -17.53
CA PRO A 273 -5.19 13.29 -17.00
C PRO A 273 -5.85 12.59 -15.79
N GLY A 274 -5.74 11.26 -15.69
CA GLY A 274 -6.27 10.48 -14.57
C GLY A 274 -5.62 10.77 -13.21
N GLN A 275 -4.52 11.54 -13.18
CA GLN A 275 -3.87 11.96 -11.95
C GLN A 275 -4.54 13.20 -11.30
N THR A 276 -5.37 13.91 -12.04
CA THR A 276 -6.08 15.10 -11.54
C THR A 276 -7.20 14.71 -10.58
N GLY A 277 -7.27 15.36 -9.41
CA GLY A 277 -8.34 15.15 -8.42
C GLY A 277 -8.21 13.86 -7.57
N LEU A 278 -7.12 13.10 -7.71
CA LEU A 278 -6.89 11.88 -6.90
C LEU A 278 -6.86 12.18 -5.39
N ALA A 279 -6.19 13.27 -5.01
CA ALA A 279 -6.02 13.66 -3.61
C ALA A 279 -7.37 13.91 -2.90
N ASP A 280 -8.31 14.55 -3.62
CA ASP A 280 -9.65 14.85 -3.13
C ASP A 280 -10.48 13.58 -2.89
N ASN A 281 -10.05 12.45 -3.47
CA ASN A 281 -10.66 11.14 -3.34
C ASN A 281 -9.80 10.19 -2.50
N GLY A 282 -8.78 10.69 -1.79
CA GLY A 282 -7.93 9.88 -0.92
C GLY A 282 -6.92 8.98 -1.63
N TYR A 283 -6.54 9.34 -2.85
CA TYR A 283 -5.44 8.71 -3.57
C TYR A 283 -4.27 9.67 -3.72
N ILE A 284 -3.06 9.12 -3.72
CA ILE A 284 -1.84 9.91 -3.87
C ILE A 284 -1.45 9.90 -5.36
N PRO A 285 -1.32 11.09 -5.99
CA PRO A 285 -0.79 11.18 -7.34
C PRO A 285 0.61 10.56 -7.43
N ILE A 286 0.91 9.99 -8.59
CA ILE A 286 2.23 9.45 -8.91
C ILE A 286 3.26 10.59 -8.82
N PRO A 287 4.32 10.45 -7.99
CA PRO A 287 5.36 11.47 -7.92
C PRO A 287 6.04 11.66 -9.27
N ASP A 288 6.40 12.90 -9.60
CA ASP A 288 6.93 13.24 -10.93
C ASP A 288 8.17 12.45 -11.32
N GLY A 289 9.01 12.08 -10.35
CA GLY A 289 10.20 11.25 -10.57
C GLY A 289 9.91 9.86 -11.13
N PHE A 290 8.71 9.30 -10.93
CA PHE A 290 8.31 7.99 -11.43
C PHE A 290 7.68 8.04 -12.83
N LYS A 291 7.09 9.18 -13.22
CA LYS A 291 6.36 9.32 -14.49
C LYS A 291 7.18 8.97 -15.75
N PRO A 292 8.46 9.36 -15.88
CA PRO A 292 9.26 8.98 -17.06
C PRO A 292 9.43 7.47 -17.20
N ARG A 293 9.63 6.77 -16.08
CA ARG A 293 9.81 5.31 -16.08
C ARG A 293 8.52 4.59 -16.43
N LEU A 294 7.39 5.06 -15.89
CA LEU A 294 6.06 4.58 -16.22
C LEU A 294 5.73 4.78 -17.70
N SER A 295 5.95 5.99 -18.21
CA SER A 295 5.72 6.31 -19.63
C SER A 295 6.56 5.41 -20.55
N THR A 296 7.82 5.15 -20.20
CA THR A 296 8.68 4.22 -20.95
C THR A 296 8.09 2.80 -20.97
N ALA A 297 7.63 2.29 -19.83
CA ALA A 297 7.05 0.95 -19.74
C ALA A 297 5.73 0.83 -20.52
N ILE A 298 4.85 1.83 -20.40
CA ILE A 298 3.55 1.87 -21.09
C ILE A 298 3.73 1.96 -22.61
N ASN A 299 4.65 2.82 -23.08
CA ASN A 299 4.90 2.98 -24.51
C ASN A 299 5.46 1.72 -25.18
N ALA A 300 6.09 0.84 -24.40
CA ALA A 300 6.62 -0.44 -24.87
C ALA A 300 5.55 -1.55 -25.03
N ILE A 301 4.31 -1.33 -24.57
CA ILE A 301 3.20 -2.27 -24.81
C ILE A 301 2.96 -2.37 -26.32
N SER A 302 2.75 -3.59 -26.83
CA SER A 302 2.49 -3.83 -28.26
C SER A 302 1.41 -4.87 -28.48
#